data_AF-A0A7Y9HVG3-F1
#
_entry.id   AF-A0A7Y9HVG3-F1
#
_cell.length_a   1.000
_cell.length_b   1.000
_cell.length_c   1.000
_cell.angle_alpha   90.00
_cell.angle_beta   90.00
_cell.angle_gamma   90.00
#
_symmetry.space_group_name_H-M   'P 1'
#
loop_
_entity.id
_entity.type
_entity.pdbx_description
1 polymer ?
#
loop_
_entity_poly.entity_id
_entity_poly.type
_entity_poly.pdbx_seq_one_letter_code
_entity_poly.pdbx_strand_id
1 'polypeptide(L)' 'MKTAIYFIITCFISTGALLGATNAKNPFAAFAVAFGIWILFLWGYNRRSKKDAERRNRERLFEDYMREQMRNRQR' A
#
# COMPACT_ATOMS: atom_id res chain seq x y z
N MET A 1 -5.12 10.03 -4.27
CA MET A 1 -6.42 10.04 -3.56
C MET A 1 -6.84 8.66 -3.03
N LYS A 2 -6.78 7.58 -3.84
CA LYS A 2 -7.21 6.25 -3.37
C LYS A 2 -6.45 5.76 -2.12
N THR A 3 -5.13 5.98 -2.01
CA THR A 3 -4.32 5.61 -0.84
C THR A 3 -4.72 6.31 0.46
N ALA A 4 -5.08 7.60 0.40
CA ALA A 4 -5.58 8.35 1.55
C ALA A 4 -6.90 7.77 2.08
N ILE A 5 -7.80 7.32 1.19
CA ILE A 5 -9.05 6.65 1.58
C ILE A 5 -8.76 5.34 2.31
N TYR A 6 -7.80 4.52 1.85
CA TYR A 6 -7.41 3.31 2.58
C TYR A 6 -6.82 3.64 3.94
N PHE A 7 -5.97 4.67 4.04
CA PHE A 7 -5.39 5.12 5.30
C PHE A 7 -6.46 5.57 6.29
N ILE A 8 -7.42 6.37 5.83
CA ILE A 8 -8.56 6.83 6.62
C ILE A 8 -9.40 5.65 7.10
N ILE A 9 -9.69 4.67 6.23
CA ILE A 9 -10.42 3.45 6.59
C ILE A 9 -9.65 2.66 7.64
N THR A 10 -8.33 2.47 7.52
CA THR A 10 -7.53 1.84 8.58
C THR A 10 -7.54 2.59 9.89
N CYS A 11 -7.54 3.93 9.87
CA CYS A 11 -7.67 4.74 11.08
C CYS A 11 -9.02 4.52 11.76
N PHE A 12 -10.13 4.58 11.02
CA PHE A 12 -11.46 4.35 11.58
C PHE A 12 -11.61 2.93 12.16
N ILE A 13 -11.05 1.93 11.47
CA ILE A 13 -11.10 0.55 11.93
C ILE A 13 -10.19 0.32 13.14
N SER A 14 -9.00 0.91 13.16
CA SER A 14 -8.11 0.85 14.33
C SER A 14 -8.76 1.48 15.55
N THR A 15 -9.40 2.65 15.38
CA THR A 15 -10.15 3.32 16.45
C THR A 15 -11.35 2.49 16.92
N GLY A 16 -12.09 1.86 15.99
CA GLY A 16 -13.20 0.95 16.31
C GLY A 16 -12.74 -0.31 17.06
N ALA A 17 -11.60 -0.89 16.68
CA ALA A 17 -11.00 -2.02 17.38
C ALA A 17 -10.51 -1.65 18.78
N LEU A 18 -9.96 -0.45 18.95
CA LEU A 18 -9.46 0.07 20.24
C LEU A 18 -10.63 0.35 21.20
N LEU A 19 -11.73 0.94 20.70
CA LEU A 19 -12.97 1.12 21.46
C LEU A 19 -13.64 -0.23 21.80
N GLY A 20 -13.61 -1.19 20.88
CA GLY A 20 -14.08 -2.55 21.12
C GLY A 20 -13.26 -3.28 22.18
N ALA A 21 -11.93 -3.10 22.18
CA ALA A 21 -11.03 -3.67 23.17
C ALA A 21 -11.28 -3.09 24.57
N THR A 22 -11.59 -1.79 24.68
CA THR A 22 -11.86 -1.15 25.98
C THR A 22 -13.18 -1.58 26.63
N ASN A 23 -14.15 -2.10 25.86
CA ASN A 23 -15.47 -2.49 26.37
C ASN A 23 -15.69 -4.01 26.45
N ALA A 24 -14.71 -4.83 26.04
CA ALA A 24 -14.87 -6.28 25.98
C ALA A 24 -14.24 -7.01 27.17
N LYS A 25 -15.00 -7.93 27.79
CA LYS A 25 -14.47 -8.90 28.79
C LYS A 25 -13.43 -9.86 28.22
N ASN A 26 -13.41 -10.06 26.90
CA ASN A 26 -12.50 -10.95 26.19
C ASN A 26 -11.71 -10.17 25.11
N PRO A 27 -10.53 -9.61 25.46
CA PRO A 27 -9.78 -8.70 24.59
C PRO A 27 -9.18 -9.38 23.34
N PHE A 28 -9.05 -10.71 23.35
CA PHE A 28 -8.51 -11.47 22.22
C PHE A 28 -9.31 -11.32 20.92
N ALA A 29 -10.64 -11.16 21.00
CA ALA A 29 -11.48 -10.96 19.83
C ALA A 29 -11.16 -9.62 19.13
N ALA A 30 -10.91 -8.56 19.91
CA ALA A 30 -10.53 -7.26 19.36
C ALA A 30 -9.14 -7.30 18.71
N PHE A 31 -8.20 -8.04 19.29
CA PHE A 31 -6.90 -8.29 18.68
C PHE A 31 -6.99 -9.04 17.34
N ALA A 32 -7.82 -10.08 17.26
CA ALA A 32 -8.02 -10.84 16.02
C ALA A 32 -8.59 -9.95 14.89
N VAL A 33 -9.54 -9.07 15.22
CA VAL A 33 -10.09 -8.09 14.27
C VAL A 33 -9.01 -7.09 13.85
N ALA A 34 -8.27 -6.51 14.80
CA ALA A 34 -7.19 -5.57 14.50
C ALA A 34 -6.12 -6.17 13.57
N PHE A 35 -5.67 -7.40 13.87
CA PHE A 35 -4.70 -8.11 13.05
C PHE A 35 -5.24 -8.45 11.66
N GLY A 36 -6.49 -8.93 11.56
CA GLY A 36 -7.11 -9.24 10.26
C GLY A 36 -7.16 -8.04 9.32
N ILE A 37 -7.46 -6.85 9.87
CA ILE A 37 -7.48 -5.60 9.11
C ILE A 37 -6.06 -5.15 8.71
N TRP A 38 -5.08 -5.28 9.61
CA TRP A 38 -3.69 -4.96 9.29
C TRP A 38 -3.13 -5.83 8.17
N ILE A 39 -3.43 -7.13 8.18
CA ILE A 39 -3.01 -8.08 7.13
C ILE A 39 -3.63 -7.69 5.78
N LEU A 40 -4.94 -7.39 5.76
CA LEU A 40 -5.63 -6.93 4.55
C LEU A 40 -5.06 -5.62 4.03
N PHE A 41 -4.74 -4.68 4.91
CA PHE A 41 -4.13 -3.40 4.56
C PHE A 41 -2.72 -3.59 3.97
N LEU A 42 -1.86 -4.35 4.64
CA LEU A 42 -0.51 -4.67 4.16
C LEU A 42 -0.54 -5.37 2.81
N TRP A 43 -1.46 -6.31 2.61
CA TRP A 43 -1.60 -7.00 1.32
C TRP A 43 -2.06 -6.07 0.20
N GLY A 44 -3.08 -5.24 0.46
CA GLY A 44 -3.56 -4.24 -0.49
C GLY A 44 -2.51 -3.18 -0.82
N TYR A 45 -1.74 -2.74 0.18
CA TYR A 45 -0.65 -1.79 0.03
C TYR A 45 0.49 -2.38 -0.80
N ASN A 46 0.99 -3.57 -0.44
CA ASN A 46 2.11 -4.21 -1.14
C ASN A 46 1.78 -4.50 -2.60
N ARG A 47 0.56 -4.99 -2.88
CA ARG A 47 0.11 -5.25 -4.27
C ARG A 47 0.05 -3.99 -5.12
N ARG A 48 -0.26 -2.83 -4.52
CA ARG A 48 -0.25 -1.54 -5.22
C ARG A 48 1.14 -0.94 -5.34
N SER A 49 1.95 -1.02 -4.29
CA SER A 49 3.33 -0.54 -4.32
C SER A 49 4.12 -1.24 -5.43
N LYS A 50 3.89 -2.55 -5.64
CA LYS A 50 4.45 -3.28 -6.79
C LYS A 50 4.03 -2.72 -8.14
N LYS A 51 2.74 -2.39 -8.33
CA LYS A 51 2.25 -1.79 -9.59
C LYS A 51 2.81 -0.38 -9.84
N ASP A 52 2.93 0.43 -8.80
CA ASP A 52 3.51 1.77 -8.93
C ASP A 52 5.02 1.72 -9.15
N ALA A 53 5.72 0.76 -8.53
CA ALA A 53 7.13 0.50 -8.76
C ALA A 53 7.39 0.00 -10.20
N GLU A 54 6.56 -0.91 -10.72
CA GLU A 54 6.63 -1.38 -12.11
C GLU A 54 6.42 -0.25 -13.11
N ARG A 55 5.46 0.67 -12.85
CA ARG A 55 5.26 1.85 -13.68
C ARG A 55 6.50 2.73 -13.73
N ARG A 56 7.07 3.08 -12.58
CA ARG A 56 8.30 3.89 -12.50
C ARG A 56 9.50 3.19 -13.15
N ASN A 57 9.60 1.87 -13.00
CA ASN A 57 10.69 1.11 -13.61
C ASN A 57 10.59 1.07 -15.14
N ARG A 58 9.37 0.95 -15.69
CA ARG A 58 9.13 1.06 -17.14
C ARG A 58 9.48 2.43 -17.69
N GLU A 59 9.12 3.50 -16.98
CA GLU A 59 9.45 4.87 -17.38
C GLU A 59 10.97 5.08 -17.43
N ARG A 60 11.71 4.60 -16.42
CA ARG A 60 13.18 4.65 -16.41
C ARG A 60 13.82 3.88 -17.56
N LEU A 61 13.39 2.64 -17.79
CA LEU A 61 13.89 1.82 -18.90
C LEU A 61 13.61 2.47 -20.26
N PHE A 62 12.46 3.13 -20.41
CA PHE A 62 12.12 3.84 -21.63
C PHE A 62 12.99 5.08 -21.84
N GLU A 63 13.22 5.88 -20.80
CA GLU A 63 14.12 7.03 -20.86
C GLU A 63 15.56 6.62 -21.20
N ASP A 64 16.07 5.55 -20.59
CA ASP A 64 17.41 5.02 -20.85
C ASP A 64 17.52 4.52 -22.31
N TYR A 65 16.53 3.78 -22.80
CA TYR A 65 16.49 3.34 -24.20
C TYR A 65 16.50 4.53 -25.19
N MET A 66 15.70 5.56 -24.93
CA MET A 66 15.66 6.76 -25.78
C MET A 66 17.00 7.51 -25.77
N ARG A 67 17.68 7.59 -24.61
CA ARG A 67 19.03 8.18 -24.51
C ARG A 67 20.05 7.40 -25.33
N GLU A 68 20.03 6.06 -25.26
CA GLU A 68 20.94 5.22 -26.03
C GLU A 68 20.70 5.36 -27.54
N GLN A 69 19.44 5.39 -27.96
CA GLN A 69 19.08 5.55 -29.37
C GLN A 69 19.54 6.91 -29.92
N MET A 70 19.37 7.99 -29.17
CA MET A 70 19.87 9.32 -29.55
C MET A 70 21.40 9.35 -29.67
N ARG A 71 22.11 8.69 -28.74
CA ARG A 71 23.57 8.60 -28.76
C ARG A 71 24.09 7.78 -29.95
N ASN A 72 23.41 6.70 -30.31
CA ASN A 72 23.77 5.87 -31.46
C ASN A 72 23.44 6.55 -32.80
N ARG A 73 22.48 7.47 -32.85
CA ARG A 73 22.11 8.20 -34.07
C ARG A 73 23.06 9.37 -34.41
N GLN A 74 23.83 9.84 -33.43
CA GLN A 74 24.82 10.91 -33.60
C GLN A 74 26.23 10.41 -33.96
N ARG A 75 26.46 9.09 -33.94
CA ARG A 75 27.69 8.45 -34.42
C ARG A 75 27.48 7.93 -35.83
#